data_AF-A0A9D6W7S8-F1
#
_entry.id   AF-A0A9D6W7S8-F1
#
_cell.length_a   1.000
_cell.length_b   1.000
_cell.length_c   1.000
_cell.angle_alpha   90.00
_cell.angle_beta   90.00
_cell.angle_gamma   90.00
#
_symmetry.space_group_name_H-M   'P 1'
#
loop_
_entity.id
_entity.type
_entity.pdbx_description
1 polymer ?
#
loop_
_entity_poly.entity_id
_entity_poly.type
_entity_poly.pdbx_seq_one_letter_code
_entity_poly.pdbx_strand_id
1 'polypeptide(L)'
;MRQYIDRLGYKPRTCVWEITLACNASCRHCASRAGKAREGELETSEALRVARELASLGCEHVTLSGGEPLLRPDWPRIARTLVDAGVDVGLISNGLAFGPKEAKRAVDAGLSSVAFSVDGLEASHDRMRARTGGFQRIAAALSAARDAGLPSCAVTHVHRDNLDELDDLHGWLGGFGVRSWKLQLCNPAGNAAEHRDMILEPHDLLRLVPKMVELKGRGLPFLQASDSIGYFGKYEEAMRRSWRPELSFWTGCYAGCRAIGIESHGNVKGCLALPSARNGTSRFDEGNVRLSSLADIWSRPGAFAYNRAFHPKQLTGFCRTCPYGEICRAGCHWTALAQGGTLTENRFCYYRVSVEDARSRRSPRRWLAQSLAPAAIVASLGLTACWDSHQEQWADDTDAATDSSWPEDVVPPPDAPVADAAPDPGADTPDVPVTHYGPVPVDAGEDVHCPTFEEACCDCEYMGPAPIPPGCPDPCMSLDYGDPIPVPDAGADEATATDAATDCPDPCGPSTFYGPPPVSVYPPGCVYVCGGTETCPTADEACCDCDYMGPAPYPPECEDPCGAKRR
;
A
#
# COMPACT_ATOMS: atom_id res chain seq x y z
N MET A 1 3.92 12.78 12.67
CA MET A 1 3.22 12.40 11.42
C MET A 1 2.14 13.41 11.01
N ARG A 2 1.08 13.67 11.81
CA ARG A 2 -0.01 14.59 11.41
C ARG A 2 0.49 15.96 10.91
N GLN A 3 1.26 16.67 11.74
CA GLN A 3 1.92 17.94 11.38
C GLN A 3 2.86 17.88 10.14
N TYR A 4 3.30 16.69 9.71
CA TYR A 4 4.12 16.52 8.51
C TYR A 4 3.24 16.47 7.26
N ILE A 5 2.14 15.71 7.33
CA ILE A 5 1.09 15.66 6.31
C ILE A 5 0.42 17.04 6.18
N ASP A 6 0.14 17.72 7.29
CA ASP A 6 -0.46 19.05 7.27
C ASP A 6 0.49 20.13 6.70
N ARG A 7 1.82 19.91 6.71
CA ARG A 7 2.84 20.80 6.10
C ARG A 7 3.08 20.51 4.61
N LEU A 8 3.18 19.24 4.22
CA LEU A 8 3.35 18.82 2.82
C LEU A 8 2.03 18.85 2.02
N GLY A 9 0.89 18.97 2.71
CA GLY A 9 -0.44 18.88 2.12
C GLY A 9 -0.82 17.47 1.69
N TYR A 10 -1.90 17.38 0.93
CA TYR A 10 -2.40 16.13 0.35
C TYR A 10 -2.11 16.13 -1.14
N LYS A 11 -1.28 15.18 -1.61
CA LYS A 11 -0.98 14.95 -3.03
C LYS A 11 -1.41 13.53 -3.39
N PRO A 12 -2.24 13.30 -4.42
CA PRO A 12 -2.59 11.95 -4.82
C PRO A 12 -1.38 11.36 -5.56
N ARG A 13 -0.62 10.47 -4.92
CA ARG A 13 0.49 9.75 -5.56
C ARG A 13 -0.02 8.50 -6.29
N THR A 14 -1.07 7.85 -5.79
CA THR A 14 -1.63 6.62 -6.37
C THR A 14 -3.12 6.75 -6.69
N CYS A 15 -3.55 6.13 -7.79
CA CYS A 15 -4.95 6.04 -8.18
C CYS A 15 -5.32 4.61 -8.57
N VAL A 16 -6.44 4.10 -8.04
CA VAL A 16 -7.08 2.88 -8.57
C VAL A 16 -8.34 3.29 -9.33
N TRP A 17 -8.38 3.03 -10.63
CA TRP A 17 -9.45 3.49 -11.51
C TRP A 17 -10.24 2.32 -12.08
N GLU A 18 -11.50 2.21 -11.67
CA GLU A 18 -12.49 1.33 -12.28
C GLU A 18 -12.93 1.94 -13.63
N ILE A 19 -12.36 1.49 -14.75
CA ILE A 19 -12.70 2.09 -16.07
C ILE A 19 -14.02 1.55 -16.67
N THR A 20 -14.51 0.41 -16.16
CA THR A 20 -15.84 -0.17 -16.41
C THR A 20 -16.25 -1.10 -15.26
N LEU A 21 -17.55 -1.21 -14.95
CA LEU A 21 -18.12 -2.21 -14.05
C LEU A 21 -18.44 -3.55 -14.76
N ALA A 22 -18.34 -3.59 -16.11
CA ALA A 22 -18.53 -4.81 -16.88
C ALA A 22 -17.53 -5.90 -16.43
N CYS A 23 -18.00 -7.14 -16.28
CA CYS A 23 -17.18 -8.29 -15.91
C CYS A 23 -17.68 -9.58 -16.57
N ASN A 24 -16.75 -10.45 -16.97
CA ASN A 24 -16.99 -11.77 -17.54
C ASN A 24 -16.84 -12.90 -16.49
N ALA A 25 -16.77 -12.55 -15.20
CA ALA A 25 -16.72 -13.45 -14.06
C ALA A 25 -17.74 -13.03 -12.98
N SER A 26 -18.15 -13.99 -12.15
CA SER A 26 -19.18 -13.80 -11.11
C SER A 26 -18.67 -14.26 -9.73
N CYS A 27 -17.47 -13.80 -9.35
CA CYS A 27 -16.76 -14.28 -8.16
C CYS A 27 -17.58 -14.15 -6.87
N ARG A 28 -17.51 -15.17 -6.01
CA ARG A 28 -18.17 -15.24 -4.69
C ARG A 28 -17.79 -14.07 -3.78
N HIS A 29 -16.57 -13.55 -3.91
CA HIS A 29 -16.06 -12.46 -3.08
C HIS A 29 -16.27 -11.04 -3.63
N CYS A 30 -16.82 -10.88 -4.84
CA CYS A 30 -16.79 -9.59 -5.56
C CYS A 30 -17.49 -8.45 -4.77
N ALA A 31 -16.69 -7.57 -4.16
CA ALA A 31 -17.18 -6.43 -3.37
C ALA A 31 -18.01 -5.43 -4.20
N SER A 32 -17.60 -5.16 -5.44
CA SER A 32 -18.28 -4.22 -6.34
C SER A 32 -19.60 -4.76 -6.91
N ARG A 33 -19.85 -6.07 -6.80
CA ARG A 33 -20.88 -6.81 -7.58
C ARG A 33 -20.86 -6.42 -9.07
N ALA A 34 -19.71 -6.65 -9.68
CA ALA A 34 -19.44 -6.37 -11.10
C ALA A 34 -20.13 -7.39 -12.02
N GLY A 35 -20.29 -7.04 -13.30
CA GLY A 35 -20.91 -7.92 -14.29
C GLY A 35 -21.43 -7.16 -15.52
N LYS A 36 -22.48 -6.36 -15.35
CA LYS A 36 -22.89 -5.38 -16.36
C LYS A 36 -22.08 -4.10 -16.22
N ALA A 37 -21.82 -3.42 -17.34
CA ALA A 37 -21.36 -2.04 -17.33
C ALA A 37 -22.31 -1.17 -16.48
N ARG A 38 -21.79 -0.13 -15.83
CA ARG A 38 -22.61 0.81 -15.09
C ARG A 38 -23.38 1.70 -16.07
N GLU A 39 -24.51 2.26 -15.62
CA GLU A 39 -25.20 3.29 -16.39
C GLU A 39 -24.37 4.59 -16.34
N GLY A 40 -24.22 5.24 -17.50
CA GLY A 40 -23.45 6.49 -17.62
C GLY A 40 -21.95 6.34 -17.37
N GLU A 41 -21.30 5.27 -17.83
CA GLU A 41 -19.82 5.20 -17.82
C GLU A 41 -19.18 6.37 -18.59
N LEU A 42 -17.92 6.70 -18.27
CA LEU A 42 -17.20 7.79 -18.90
C LEU A 42 -16.95 7.49 -20.38
N GLU A 43 -17.35 8.40 -21.26
CA GLU A 43 -17.04 8.34 -22.68
C GLU A 43 -15.52 8.40 -22.90
N THR A 44 -15.02 7.92 -24.04
CA THR A 44 -13.56 7.92 -24.29
C THR A 44 -12.96 9.32 -24.16
N SER A 45 -13.62 10.36 -24.68
CA SER A 45 -13.15 11.75 -24.57
C SER A 45 -13.06 12.24 -23.11
N GLU A 46 -13.96 11.79 -22.24
CA GLU A 46 -13.95 12.10 -20.82
C GLU A 46 -12.88 11.32 -20.08
N ALA A 47 -12.72 10.03 -20.36
CA ALA A 47 -11.63 9.23 -19.80
C ALA A 47 -10.25 9.79 -20.21
N LEU A 48 -10.06 10.17 -21.48
CA LEU A 48 -8.79 10.80 -21.89
C LEU A 48 -8.57 12.18 -21.24
N ARG A 49 -9.62 12.89 -20.82
CA ARG A 49 -9.51 14.11 -20.00
C ARG A 49 -9.06 13.78 -18.57
N VAL A 50 -9.77 12.85 -17.92
CA VAL A 50 -9.47 12.37 -16.55
C VAL A 50 -8.04 11.85 -16.42
N ALA A 51 -7.53 11.15 -17.44
CA ALA A 51 -6.14 10.70 -17.49
C ALA A 51 -5.13 11.87 -17.39
N ARG A 52 -5.36 12.96 -18.13
CA ARG A 52 -4.51 14.16 -18.06
C ARG A 52 -4.71 14.94 -16.76
N GLU A 53 -5.92 14.97 -16.21
CA GLU A 53 -6.19 15.60 -14.90
C GLU A 53 -5.47 14.85 -13.76
N LEU A 54 -5.41 13.51 -13.80
CA LEU A 54 -4.64 12.69 -12.84
C LEU A 54 -3.14 13.03 -12.89
N ALA A 55 -2.54 13.07 -14.09
CA ALA A 55 -1.15 13.46 -14.28
C ALA A 55 -0.88 14.91 -13.81
N SER A 56 -1.80 15.83 -14.11
CA SER A 56 -1.72 17.25 -13.71
C SER A 56 -1.81 17.45 -12.18
N LEU A 57 -2.46 16.54 -11.47
CA LEU A 57 -2.46 16.47 -10.00
C LEU A 57 -1.18 15.85 -9.41
N GLY A 58 -0.25 15.41 -10.26
CA GLY A 58 0.97 14.73 -9.87
C GLY A 58 0.75 13.28 -9.39
N CYS A 59 -0.26 12.58 -9.93
CA CYS A 59 -0.40 11.15 -9.74
C CYS A 59 0.78 10.41 -10.38
N GLU A 60 1.48 9.61 -9.59
CA GLU A 60 2.73 8.94 -9.96
C GLU A 60 2.47 7.52 -10.49
N HIS A 61 1.48 6.82 -9.93
CA HIS A 61 1.03 5.51 -10.43
C HIS A 61 -0.50 5.42 -10.54
N VAL A 62 -0.99 4.88 -11.66
CA VAL A 62 -2.41 4.56 -11.88
C VAL A 62 -2.58 3.08 -12.16
N THR A 63 -3.32 2.38 -11.30
CA THR A 63 -3.74 1.00 -11.56
C THR A 63 -5.11 1.01 -12.25
N LEU A 64 -5.14 0.60 -13.52
CA LEU A 64 -6.38 0.38 -14.26
C LEU A 64 -7.04 -0.92 -13.78
N SER A 65 -8.34 -0.83 -13.47
CA SER A 65 -9.14 -1.88 -12.89
C SER A 65 -10.59 -1.77 -13.38
N GLY A 66 -11.51 -2.53 -12.79
CA GLY A 66 -12.91 -2.52 -13.19
C GLY A 66 -13.74 -3.58 -12.47
N GLY A 67 -14.78 -4.04 -13.15
CA GLY A 67 -15.12 -5.46 -13.11
C GLY A 67 -14.02 -6.29 -13.78
N GLU A 68 -13.86 -6.09 -15.08
CA GLU A 68 -12.73 -6.56 -15.89
C GLU A 68 -12.36 -5.49 -16.94
N PRO A 69 -11.23 -4.77 -16.79
CA PRO A 69 -10.87 -3.66 -17.67
C PRO A 69 -10.68 -4.06 -19.14
N LEU A 70 -10.30 -5.32 -19.43
CA LEU A 70 -10.16 -5.81 -20.81
C LEU A 70 -11.47 -5.76 -21.62
N LEU A 71 -12.63 -5.68 -20.97
CA LEU A 71 -13.93 -5.58 -21.64
C LEU A 71 -14.23 -4.16 -22.18
N ARG A 72 -13.47 -3.15 -21.75
CA ARG A 72 -13.60 -1.77 -22.23
C ARG A 72 -12.70 -1.55 -23.47
N PRO A 73 -13.23 -1.38 -24.69
CA PRO A 73 -12.41 -1.48 -25.92
C PRO A 73 -11.27 -0.45 -26.03
N ASP A 74 -11.47 0.76 -25.48
CA ASP A 74 -10.55 1.90 -25.49
C ASP A 74 -9.52 1.90 -24.34
N TRP A 75 -9.47 0.86 -23.49
CA TRP A 75 -8.51 0.78 -22.37
C TRP A 75 -7.05 1.08 -22.77
N PRO A 76 -6.51 0.65 -23.94
CA PRO A 76 -5.12 0.96 -24.30
C PRO A 76 -4.90 2.45 -24.58
N ARG A 77 -5.94 3.17 -25.00
CA ARG A 77 -5.87 4.63 -25.23
C ARG A 77 -5.83 5.40 -23.91
N ILE A 78 -6.56 4.90 -22.90
CA ILE A 78 -6.55 5.45 -21.54
C ILE A 78 -5.18 5.21 -20.90
N ALA A 79 -4.69 3.97 -20.94
CA ALA A 79 -3.34 3.60 -20.49
C ALA A 79 -2.26 4.44 -21.17
N ARG A 80 -2.27 4.50 -22.51
CA ARG A 80 -1.27 5.25 -23.27
C ARG A 80 -1.30 6.76 -22.96
N THR A 81 -2.48 7.35 -22.75
CA THR A 81 -2.61 8.78 -22.37
C THR A 81 -2.07 9.09 -20.98
N LEU A 82 -2.04 8.11 -20.07
CA LEU A 82 -1.39 8.22 -18.76
C LEU A 82 0.14 8.10 -18.90
N VAL A 83 0.62 7.10 -19.65
CA VAL A 83 2.06 6.89 -19.92
C VAL A 83 2.69 8.09 -20.63
N ASP A 84 2.04 8.61 -21.68
CA ASP A 84 2.49 9.80 -22.42
C ASP A 84 2.44 11.10 -21.57
N ALA A 85 1.78 11.06 -20.40
CA ALA A 85 1.75 12.13 -19.41
C ALA A 85 2.70 11.88 -18.22
N GLY A 86 3.58 10.87 -18.30
CA GLY A 86 4.61 10.58 -17.29
C GLY A 86 4.12 9.76 -16.08
N VAL A 87 2.95 9.15 -16.16
CA VAL A 87 2.36 8.32 -15.08
C VAL A 87 2.72 6.86 -15.30
N ASP A 88 3.16 6.15 -14.24
CA ASP A 88 3.35 4.69 -14.30
C ASP A 88 1.99 3.97 -14.29
N VAL A 89 1.77 2.99 -15.18
CA VAL A 89 0.45 2.37 -15.35
C VAL A 89 0.50 0.85 -15.20
N GLY A 90 -0.20 0.35 -14.18
CA GLY A 90 -0.48 -1.06 -13.99
C GLY A 90 -1.90 -1.44 -14.43
N LEU A 91 -2.15 -2.74 -14.63
CA LEU A 91 -3.48 -3.29 -14.95
C LEU A 91 -3.81 -4.47 -14.03
N ILE A 92 -4.97 -4.46 -13.38
CA ILE A 92 -5.50 -5.65 -12.67
C ILE A 92 -6.51 -6.37 -13.57
N SER A 93 -6.32 -7.68 -13.78
CA SER A 93 -7.25 -8.51 -14.55
C SER A 93 -7.57 -9.83 -13.85
N ASN A 94 -8.73 -10.40 -14.17
CA ASN A 94 -9.10 -11.77 -13.84
C ASN A 94 -8.44 -12.82 -14.76
N GLY A 95 -7.72 -12.40 -15.81
CA GLY A 95 -6.93 -13.26 -16.69
C GLY A 95 -7.74 -14.07 -17.72
N LEU A 96 -9.06 -14.21 -17.59
CA LEU A 96 -9.88 -15.09 -18.44
C LEU A 96 -9.82 -14.76 -19.94
N ALA A 97 -9.55 -13.48 -20.26
CA ALA A 97 -9.41 -12.94 -21.61
C ALA A 97 -7.96 -12.49 -21.97
N PHE A 98 -7.00 -12.61 -21.04
CA PHE A 98 -5.63 -12.14 -21.25
C PHE A 98 -4.80 -13.20 -21.97
N GLY A 99 -4.82 -13.18 -23.30
CA GLY A 99 -3.95 -13.99 -24.15
C GLY A 99 -2.81 -13.19 -24.81
N PRO A 100 -1.96 -13.81 -25.65
CA PRO A 100 -0.79 -13.15 -26.26
C PRO A 100 -1.10 -11.84 -27.01
N LYS A 101 -2.28 -11.73 -27.64
CA LYS A 101 -2.75 -10.48 -28.26
C LYS A 101 -2.92 -9.33 -27.26
N GLU A 102 -3.45 -9.65 -26.08
CA GLU A 102 -3.75 -8.67 -25.04
C GLU A 102 -2.48 -8.34 -24.22
N ALA A 103 -1.58 -9.33 -24.05
CA ALA A 103 -0.21 -9.10 -23.60
C ALA A 103 0.55 -8.13 -24.52
N LYS A 104 0.45 -8.29 -25.85
CA LYS A 104 1.02 -7.31 -26.79
C LYS A 104 0.37 -5.94 -26.65
N ARG A 105 -0.97 -5.84 -26.56
CA ARG A 105 -1.67 -4.56 -26.35
C ARG A 105 -1.26 -3.87 -25.05
N ALA A 106 -0.91 -4.62 -24.00
CA ALA A 106 -0.41 -4.08 -22.75
C ALA A 106 0.99 -3.45 -22.90
N VAL A 107 1.91 -4.15 -23.58
CA VAL A 107 3.25 -3.63 -23.90
C VAL A 107 3.17 -2.43 -24.86
N ASP A 108 2.36 -2.52 -25.91
CA ASP A 108 2.15 -1.43 -26.89
C ASP A 108 1.57 -0.15 -26.25
N ALA A 109 0.74 -0.31 -25.21
CA ALA A 109 0.18 0.80 -24.43
C ALA A 109 1.17 1.39 -23.41
N GLY A 110 2.30 0.73 -23.15
CA GLY A 110 3.31 1.16 -22.18
C GLY A 110 3.03 0.75 -20.72
N LEU A 111 2.26 -0.32 -20.48
CA LEU A 111 2.02 -0.79 -19.11
C LEU A 111 3.31 -1.27 -18.43
N SER A 112 3.54 -0.85 -17.18
CA SER A 112 4.70 -1.23 -16.37
C SER A 112 4.57 -2.65 -15.81
N SER A 113 3.34 -3.10 -15.56
CA SER A 113 3.04 -4.42 -15.01
C SER A 113 1.58 -4.84 -15.24
N VAL A 114 1.32 -6.15 -15.12
CA VAL A 114 -0.03 -6.72 -15.03
C VAL A 114 -0.18 -7.57 -13.77
N ALA A 115 -1.26 -7.34 -13.02
CA ALA A 115 -1.61 -8.08 -11.82
C ALA A 115 -2.76 -9.05 -12.12
N PHE A 116 -2.48 -10.36 -12.06
CA PHE A 116 -3.51 -11.40 -12.16
C PHE A 116 -4.06 -11.75 -10.79
N SER A 117 -5.37 -11.91 -10.71
CA SER A 117 -6.03 -12.16 -9.43
C SER A 117 -6.24 -13.66 -9.21
N VAL A 118 -5.52 -14.26 -8.26
CA VAL A 118 -5.41 -15.71 -8.04
C VAL A 118 -5.79 -16.06 -6.61
N ASP A 119 -6.99 -16.59 -6.38
CA ASP A 119 -7.51 -16.83 -5.03
C ASP A 119 -7.29 -18.26 -4.49
N GLY A 120 -6.16 -18.90 -4.83
CA GLY A 120 -5.84 -20.27 -4.41
C GLY A 120 -5.31 -21.15 -5.55
N LEU A 121 -5.17 -22.45 -5.29
CA LEU A 121 -4.96 -23.51 -6.29
C LEU A 121 -6.26 -23.80 -7.07
N GLU A 122 -6.24 -24.72 -8.04
CA GLU A 122 -7.34 -24.93 -8.99
C GLU A 122 -8.75 -25.03 -8.36
N ALA A 123 -8.92 -25.90 -7.36
CA ALA A 123 -10.25 -26.21 -6.81
C ALA A 123 -10.83 -25.11 -5.90
N SER A 124 -9.97 -24.36 -5.19
CA SER A 124 -10.35 -23.21 -4.38
C SER A 124 -10.55 -21.97 -5.27
N HIS A 125 -9.64 -21.74 -6.23
CA HIS A 125 -9.71 -20.67 -7.22
C HIS A 125 -11.00 -20.71 -8.02
N ASP A 126 -11.28 -21.81 -8.72
CA ASP A 126 -12.44 -21.91 -9.62
C ASP A 126 -13.76 -21.81 -8.85
N ARG A 127 -13.80 -22.32 -7.61
CA ARG A 127 -14.91 -22.16 -6.64
C ARG A 127 -15.09 -20.70 -6.24
N MET A 128 -14.01 -20.02 -5.87
CA MET A 128 -14.02 -18.63 -5.40
C MET A 128 -14.37 -17.65 -6.53
N ARG A 129 -13.93 -17.95 -7.76
CA ARG A 129 -14.21 -17.17 -8.98
C ARG A 129 -15.51 -17.55 -9.68
N ALA A 130 -16.19 -18.60 -9.21
CA ALA A 130 -17.38 -19.21 -9.81
C ALA A 130 -17.18 -19.57 -11.29
N ARG A 131 -15.99 -20.07 -11.63
CA ARG A 131 -15.57 -20.29 -13.02
C ARG A 131 -14.64 -21.50 -13.16
N THR A 132 -15.22 -22.65 -13.49
CA THR A 132 -14.45 -23.84 -13.90
C THR A 132 -13.56 -23.54 -15.11
N GLY A 133 -12.32 -24.01 -15.08
CA GLY A 133 -11.29 -23.68 -16.05
C GLY A 133 -10.64 -22.31 -15.84
N GLY A 134 -10.86 -21.66 -14.70
CA GLY A 134 -10.38 -20.31 -14.40
C GLY A 134 -8.89 -20.29 -14.11
N PHE A 135 -8.44 -21.20 -13.27
CA PHE A 135 -7.04 -21.36 -12.87
C PHE A 135 -6.11 -21.60 -14.08
N GLN A 136 -6.47 -22.51 -14.99
CA GLN A 136 -5.66 -22.77 -16.20
C GLN A 136 -5.69 -21.59 -17.19
N ARG A 137 -6.76 -20.78 -17.19
CA ARG A 137 -6.76 -19.52 -17.97
C ARG A 137 -5.77 -18.51 -17.42
N ILE A 138 -5.57 -18.46 -16.10
CA ILE A 138 -4.55 -17.58 -15.51
C ILE A 138 -3.14 -18.15 -15.68
N ALA A 139 -2.94 -19.47 -15.65
CA ALA A 139 -1.66 -20.08 -16.05
C ALA A 139 -1.26 -19.68 -17.49
N ALA A 140 -2.23 -19.65 -18.42
CA ALA A 140 -2.03 -19.17 -19.78
C ALA A 140 -1.79 -17.65 -19.84
N ALA A 141 -2.47 -16.85 -19.02
CA ALA A 141 -2.28 -15.40 -18.94
C ALA A 141 -0.91 -14.99 -18.37
N LEU A 142 -0.47 -15.69 -17.31
CA LEU A 142 0.87 -15.55 -16.72
C LEU A 142 1.95 -15.88 -17.74
N SER A 143 1.79 -16.99 -18.48
CA SER A 143 2.67 -17.35 -19.59
C SER A 143 2.68 -16.27 -20.66
N ALA A 144 1.52 -15.81 -21.12
CA ALA A 144 1.41 -14.77 -22.15
C ALA A 144 2.02 -13.42 -21.74
N ALA A 145 1.95 -13.04 -20.45
CA ALA A 145 2.63 -11.86 -19.92
C ALA A 145 4.16 -12.03 -19.92
N ARG A 146 4.66 -13.15 -19.36
CA ARG A 146 6.08 -13.51 -19.34
C ARG A 146 6.68 -13.54 -20.75
N ASP A 147 6.00 -14.20 -21.69
CA ASP A 147 6.46 -14.39 -23.06
C ASP A 147 6.42 -13.09 -23.90
N ALA A 148 5.67 -12.08 -23.44
CA ALA A 148 5.69 -10.71 -23.95
C ALA A 148 6.69 -9.79 -23.20
N GLY A 149 7.43 -10.29 -22.21
CA GLY A 149 8.34 -9.52 -21.36
C GLY A 149 7.66 -8.60 -20.33
N LEU A 150 6.33 -8.69 -20.18
CA LEU A 150 5.53 -7.83 -19.30
C LEU A 150 5.61 -8.32 -17.84
N PRO A 151 6.08 -7.51 -16.88
CA PRO A 151 6.19 -7.92 -15.48
C PRO A 151 4.84 -8.34 -14.88
N SER A 152 4.77 -9.58 -14.39
CA SER A 152 3.57 -10.14 -13.78
C SER A 152 3.59 -10.03 -12.25
N CYS A 153 2.44 -9.68 -11.70
CA CYS A 153 2.12 -9.66 -10.28
C CYS A 153 0.93 -10.59 -10.00
N ALA A 154 0.79 -11.03 -8.75
CA ALA A 154 -0.38 -11.78 -8.29
C ALA A 154 -1.10 -11.07 -7.14
N VAL A 155 -2.43 -11.17 -7.11
CA VAL A 155 -3.27 -10.66 -6.02
C VAL A 155 -4.21 -11.75 -5.54
N THR A 156 -4.17 -12.07 -4.24
CA THR A 156 -4.94 -13.15 -3.63
C THR A 156 -5.84 -12.59 -2.53
N HIS A 157 -7.14 -12.85 -2.63
CA HIS A 157 -8.05 -12.67 -1.49
C HIS A 157 -7.95 -13.90 -0.59
N VAL A 158 -7.43 -13.71 0.62
CA VAL A 158 -7.28 -14.77 1.59
C VAL A 158 -8.62 -15.05 2.27
N HIS A 159 -9.00 -16.32 2.27
CA HIS A 159 -10.25 -16.86 2.81
C HIS A 159 -9.98 -18.24 3.44
N ARG A 160 -10.93 -18.81 4.18
CA ARG A 160 -10.71 -20.08 4.91
C ARG A 160 -10.20 -21.18 3.97
N ASP A 161 -10.86 -21.36 2.83
CA ASP A 161 -10.55 -22.43 1.87
C ASP A 161 -9.15 -22.33 1.19
N ASN A 162 -8.41 -21.21 1.32
CA ASN A 162 -7.07 -21.04 0.71
C ASN A 162 -5.95 -20.68 1.71
N LEU A 163 -6.26 -20.52 3.00
CA LEU A 163 -5.26 -20.12 4.02
C LEU A 163 -4.22 -21.22 4.28
N ASP A 164 -4.50 -22.48 3.95
CA ASP A 164 -3.54 -23.61 3.99
C ASP A 164 -2.82 -23.82 2.64
N GLU A 165 -3.30 -23.21 1.55
CA GLU A 165 -2.71 -23.35 0.20
C GLU A 165 -1.61 -22.32 -0.09
N LEU A 166 -1.37 -21.36 0.81
CA LEU A 166 -0.45 -20.23 0.56
C LEU A 166 1.00 -20.66 0.28
N ASP A 167 1.44 -21.78 0.85
CA ASP A 167 2.76 -22.36 0.61
C ASP A 167 2.92 -22.89 -0.82
N ASP A 168 1.97 -23.68 -1.29
CA ASP A 168 1.96 -24.24 -2.65
C ASP A 168 1.70 -23.16 -3.69
N LEU A 169 0.81 -22.21 -3.40
CA LEU A 169 0.51 -21.07 -4.26
C LEU A 169 1.74 -20.17 -4.45
N HIS A 170 2.56 -19.96 -3.41
CA HIS A 170 3.84 -19.25 -3.55
C HIS A 170 4.77 -19.97 -4.55
N GLY A 171 4.93 -21.29 -4.40
CA GLY A 171 5.76 -22.10 -5.31
C GLY A 171 5.24 -22.08 -6.75
N TRP A 172 3.91 -22.23 -6.92
CA TRP A 172 3.24 -22.17 -8.21
C TRP A 172 3.45 -20.83 -8.92
N LEU A 173 3.24 -19.71 -8.21
CA LEU A 173 3.48 -18.36 -8.74
C LEU A 173 4.96 -18.12 -9.09
N GLY A 174 5.88 -18.61 -8.27
CA GLY A 174 7.32 -18.58 -8.54
C GLY A 174 7.68 -19.30 -9.83
N GLY A 175 7.06 -20.45 -10.11
CA GLY A 175 7.22 -21.21 -11.36
C GLY A 175 6.82 -20.47 -12.64
N PHE A 176 5.99 -19.42 -12.55
CA PHE A 176 5.67 -18.53 -13.69
C PHE A 176 6.56 -17.28 -13.78
N GLY A 177 7.49 -17.07 -12.84
CA GLY A 177 8.34 -15.88 -12.78
C GLY A 177 7.62 -14.62 -12.28
N VAL A 178 6.56 -14.79 -11.48
CA VAL A 178 5.82 -13.66 -10.87
C VAL A 178 6.76 -12.87 -9.95
N ARG A 179 6.83 -11.54 -10.12
CA ARG A 179 7.78 -10.70 -9.37
C ARG A 179 7.29 -10.36 -7.96
N SER A 180 5.99 -10.17 -7.79
CA SER A 180 5.41 -9.76 -6.50
C SER A 180 3.99 -10.27 -6.30
N TRP A 181 3.67 -10.60 -5.07
CA TRP A 181 2.41 -11.23 -4.67
C TRP A 181 1.78 -10.49 -3.50
N LYS A 182 0.58 -9.94 -3.70
CA LYS A 182 -0.16 -9.16 -2.71
C LYS A 182 -1.26 -10.02 -2.07
N LEU A 183 -1.23 -10.17 -0.74
CA LEU A 183 -2.34 -10.74 0.02
C LEU A 183 -3.32 -9.65 0.50
N GLN A 184 -4.62 -9.92 0.38
CA GLN A 184 -5.70 -9.05 0.84
C GLN A 184 -6.72 -9.87 1.65
N LEU A 185 -7.32 -9.29 2.69
CA LEU A 185 -8.43 -9.95 3.40
C LEU A 185 -9.69 -9.97 2.53
N CYS A 186 -10.36 -11.12 2.47
CA CYS A 186 -11.74 -11.18 2.00
C CYS A 186 -12.65 -10.44 3.01
N ASN A 187 -13.12 -9.25 2.67
CA ASN A 187 -14.04 -8.46 3.48
C ASN A 187 -15.51 -8.81 3.13
N PRO A 188 -16.44 -8.91 4.10
CA PRO A 188 -17.82 -9.37 3.90
C PRO A 188 -18.71 -8.30 3.27
N ALA A 189 -18.42 -7.96 2.01
CA ALA A 189 -19.05 -6.90 1.23
C ALA A 189 -19.36 -7.37 -0.19
N GLY A 190 -20.28 -6.70 -0.89
CA GLY A 190 -20.76 -7.16 -2.19
C GLY A 190 -21.30 -8.59 -2.09
N ASN A 191 -20.81 -9.49 -2.95
CA ASN A 191 -21.17 -10.92 -2.89
C ASN A 191 -20.63 -11.62 -1.63
N ALA A 192 -19.48 -11.21 -1.09
CA ALA A 192 -18.91 -11.80 0.13
C ALA A 192 -19.80 -11.63 1.38
N ALA A 193 -20.72 -10.66 1.36
CA ALA A 193 -21.68 -10.46 2.45
C ALA A 193 -22.68 -11.63 2.59
N GLU A 194 -22.93 -12.37 1.50
CA GLU A 194 -23.80 -13.57 1.44
C GLU A 194 -23.02 -14.87 1.72
N HIS A 195 -21.69 -14.80 1.79
CA HIS A 195 -20.80 -15.94 1.95
C HIS A 195 -19.87 -15.75 3.15
N ARG A 196 -20.46 -15.56 4.33
CA ARG A 196 -19.70 -15.38 5.59
C ARG A 196 -18.93 -16.62 6.03
N ASP A 197 -19.30 -17.79 5.50
CA ASP A 197 -18.63 -19.08 5.66
C ASP A 197 -17.14 -19.04 5.30
N MET A 198 -16.77 -18.34 4.21
CA MET A 198 -15.39 -18.31 3.71
C MET A 198 -14.54 -17.19 4.36
N ILE A 199 -15.14 -16.27 5.12
CA ILE A 199 -14.47 -15.09 5.66
C ILE A 199 -13.61 -15.48 6.86
N LEU A 200 -12.33 -15.09 6.88
CA LEU A 200 -11.46 -15.31 8.04
C LEU A 200 -12.05 -14.64 9.30
N GLU A 201 -11.81 -15.23 10.46
CA GLU A 201 -12.08 -14.58 11.75
C GLU A 201 -10.86 -13.74 12.19
N PRO A 202 -11.01 -12.78 13.13
CA PRO A 202 -9.88 -12.01 13.65
C PRO A 202 -8.74 -12.89 14.19
N HIS A 203 -9.06 -14.04 14.79
CA HIS A 203 -8.07 -14.98 15.34
C HIS A 203 -7.16 -15.58 14.25
N ASP A 204 -7.62 -15.72 13.01
CA ASP A 204 -6.84 -16.31 11.92
C ASP A 204 -5.63 -15.43 11.54
N LEU A 205 -5.62 -14.16 11.94
CA LEU A 205 -4.45 -13.28 11.82
C LEU A 205 -3.23 -13.80 12.61
N LEU A 206 -3.44 -14.59 13.67
CA LEU A 206 -2.36 -15.25 14.39
C LEU A 206 -1.67 -16.35 13.57
N ARG A 207 -2.34 -16.90 12.54
CA ARG A 207 -1.75 -17.83 11.57
C ARG A 207 -1.26 -17.09 10.32
N LEU A 208 -2.07 -16.17 9.78
CA LEU A 208 -1.80 -15.46 8.52
C LEU A 208 -0.57 -14.54 8.60
N VAL A 209 -0.45 -13.69 9.63
CA VAL A 209 0.62 -12.68 9.66
C VAL A 209 2.02 -13.31 9.84
N PRO A 210 2.23 -14.32 10.71
CA PRO A 210 3.49 -15.04 10.75
C PRO A 210 3.80 -15.78 9.43
N LYS A 211 2.82 -16.47 8.84
CA LYS A 211 2.97 -17.14 7.53
C LYS A 211 3.32 -16.16 6.41
N MET A 212 2.79 -14.94 6.43
CA MET A 212 3.18 -13.90 5.47
C MET A 212 4.64 -13.48 5.60
N VAL A 213 5.17 -13.33 6.82
CA VAL A 213 6.59 -13.01 7.03
C VAL A 213 7.49 -14.18 6.64
N GLU A 214 7.08 -15.41 6.96
CA GLU A 214 7.77 -16.65 6.54
C GLU A 214 7.86 -16.75 5.01
N LEU A 215 6.74 -16.59 4.30
CA LEU A 215 6.67 -16.61 2.83
C LEU A 215 7.49 -15.47 2.21
N LYS A 216 7.42 -14.25 2.77
CA LYS A 216 8.26 -13.12 2.34
C LYS A 216 9.76 -13.41 2.46
N GLY A 217 10.16 -14.25 3.42
CA GLY A 217 11.54 -14.73 3.57
C GLY A 217 12.01 -15.71 2.49
N ARG A 218 11.11 -16.23 1.64
CA ARG A 218 11.43 -17.19 0.55
C ARG A 218 11.83 -16.52 -0.77
N GLY A 219 11.85 -15.18 -0.84
CA GLY A 219 12.30 -14.43 -2.02
C GLY A 219 11.16 -14.11 -3.00
N LEU A 220 11.14 -14.76 -4.16
CA LEU A 220 10.16 -14.50 -5.24
C LEU A 220 9.04 -15.55 -5.27
N PRO A 221 7.77 -15.15 -5.49
CA PRO A 221 7.29 -13.78 -5.70
C PRO A 221 7.31 -12.93 -4.42
N PHE A 222 7.86 -11.71 -4.49
CA PHE A 222 8.03 -10.86 -3.31
C PHE A 222 6.70 -10.53 -2.64
N LEU A 223 6.51 -10.99 -1.40
CA LEU A 223 5.24 -10.86 -0.70
C LEU A 223 5.01 -9.45 -0.13
N GLN A 224 3.85 -8.90 -0.48
CA GLN A 224 3.34 -7.61 -0.02
C GLN A 224 2.07 -7.80 0.82
N ALA A 225 2.05 -7.20 2.01
CA ALA A 225 0.83 -7.02 2.78
C ALA A 225 0.05 -5.81 2.24
N SER A 226 -1.17 -6.01 1.78
CA SER A 226 -2.05 -4.87 1.48
C SER A 226 -2.42 -4.08 2.74
N ASP A 227 -2.99 -2.89 2.56
CA ASP A 227 -3.58 -2.07 3.63
C ASP A 227 -4.52 -2.85 4.55
N SER A 228 -5.18 -3.90 4.05
CA SER A 228 -6.16 -4.66 4.83
C SER A 228 -5.59 -5.49 5.99
N ILE A 229 -4.28 -5.80 5.99
CA ILE A 229 -3.63 -6.77 6.90
C ILE A 229 -2.62 -6.08 7.84
N GLY A 230 -2.56 -6.55 9.09
CA GLY A 230 -1.45 -6.28 10.01
C GLY A 230 -1.79 -5.31 11.15
N TYR A 231 -1.16 -4.13 11.12
CA TYR A 231 -1.23 -3.04 12.10
C TYR A 231 -0.58 -3.37 13.46
N PHE A 232 0.75 -3.24 13.48
CA PHE A 232 1.65 -3.28 14.65
C PHE A 232 1.75 -4.67 15.31
N GLY A 233 2.65 -4.78 16.30
CA GLY A 233 3.03 -6.05 16.95
C GLY A 233 4.32 -6.65 16.35
N LYS A 234 4.68 -7.85 16.82
CA LYS A 234 5.99 -8.51 16.57
C LYS A 234 6.47 -8.53 15.11
N TYR A 235 5.54 -8.62 14.16
CA TYR A 235 5.83 -8.86 12.75
C TYR A 235 5.67 -7.64 11.84
N GLU A 236 5.27 -6.47 12.36
CA GLU A 236 4.94 -5.28 11.55
C GLU A 236 6.09 -4.85 10.65
N GLU A 237 7.30 -4.73 11.20
CA GLU A 237 8.49 -4.32 10.45
C GLU A 237 8.85 -5.30 9.34
N ALA A 238 8.98 -6.59 9.67
CA ALA A 238 9.31 -7.64 8.70
C ALA A 238 8.24 -7.77 7.60
N MET A 239 6.97 -7.55 7.93
CA MET A 239 5.85 -7.58 6.99
C MET A 239 5.83 -6.35 6.05
N ARG A 240 5.98 -5.14 6.62
CA ARG A 240 5.91 -3.86 5.88
C ARG A 240 7.19 -3.48 5.15
N ARG A 241 8.36 -3.97 5.59
CA ARG A 241 9.65 -3.80 4.90
C ARG A 241 9.48 -4.09 3.40
N SER A 242 9.79 -3.09 2.57
CA SER A 242 9.74 -3.18 1.12
C SER A 242 11.15 -3.22 0.52
N TRP A 243 11.28 -3.11 -0.80
CA TRP A 243 12.55 -2.85 -1.49
C TRP A 243 13.13 -1.44 -1.19
N ARG A 244 12.35 -0.62 -0.47
CA ARG A 244 12.67 0.71 0.04
C ARG A 244 12.33 0.75 1.55
N PRO A 245 13.32 0.89 2.46
CA PRO A 245 13.16 0.58 3.89
C PRO A 245 12.67 1.74 4.77
N GLU A 246 12.58 2.96 4.25
CA GLU A 246 12.56 4.24 4.97
C GLU A 246 11.34 4.41 5.90
N LEU A 247 10.22 3.74 5.59
CA LEU A 247 9.03 3.65 6.43
C LEU A 247 8.50 2.20 6.48
N SER A 248 9.21 1.33 7.19
CA SER A 248 8.83 -0.09 7.35
C SER A 248 7.69 -0.31 8.38
N PHE A 249 6.69 0.57 8.47
CA PHE A 249 5.52 0.40 9.35
C PHE A 249 4.29 1.19 8.88
N TRP A 250 3.09 0.76 9.28
CA TRP A 250 1.81 1.38 8.93
C TRP A 250 1.63 2.81 9.46
N THR A 251 1.44 3.79 8.56
CA THR A 251 1.26 5.23 8.92
C THR A 251 -0.20 5.71 8.94
N GLY A 252 -1.16 4.77 8.95
CA GLY A 252 -2.59 5.04 8.88
C GLY A 252 -3.11 5.13 7.43
N CYS A 253 -4.43 5.04 7.26
CA CYS A 253 -5.03 4.92 5.93
C CYS A 253 -4.67 6.09 4.99
N TYR A 254 -4.40 5.79 3.72
CA TYR A 254 -4.03 6.76 2.69
C TYR A 254 -5.19 7.33 1.86
N ALA A 255 -6.42 6.83 2.08
CA ALA A 255 -7.58 7.18 1.28
C ALA A 255 -7.89 8.70 1.29
N GLY A 256 -7.72 9.38 0.16
CA GLY A 256 -7.90 10.84 0.05
C GLY A 256 -6.72 11.67 0.59
N CYS A 257 -5.66 11.04 1.09
CA CYS A 257 -4.45 11.71 1.56
C CYS A 257 -3.27 11.52 0.59
N ARG A 258 -3.10 10.29 0.10
CA ARG A 258 -2.12 9.90 -0.94
C ARG A 258 -2.73 9.01 -2.03
N ALA A 259 -3.79 8.29 -1.71
CA ALA A 259 -4.57 7.53 -2.68
C ALA A 259 -5.79 8.32 -3.16
N ILE A 260 -6.22 8.06 -4.39
CA ILE A 260 -7.53 8.44 -4.95
C ILE A 260 -8.16 7.21 -5.61
N GLY A 261 -9.49 7.18 -5.69
CA GLY A 261 -10.25 6.15 -6.41
C GLY A 261 -11.24 6.80 -7.36
N ILE A 262 -11.28 6.36 -8.61
CA ILE A 262 -12.23 6.87 -9.62
C ILE A 262 -13.10 5.71 -10.10
N GLU A 263 -14.41 5.94 -10.10
CA GLU A 263 -15.42 4.99 -10.54
C GLU A 263 -15.76 5.14 -12.02
N SER A 264 -16.29 4.09 -12.65
CA SER A 264 -16.47 4.04 -14.11
C SER A 264 -17.39 5.10 -14.70
N HIS A 265 -18.25 5.71 -13.88
CA HIS A 265 -19.18 6.79 -14.22
C HIS A 265 -18.69 8.19 -13.79
N GLY A 266 -17.45 8.28 -13.32
CA GLY A 266 -16.77 9.54 -12.98
C GLY A 266 -16.85 9.98 -11.53
N ASN A 267 -17.47 9.22 -10.62
CA ASN A 267 -17.45 9.53 -9.19
C ASN A 267 -16.03 9.37 -8.61
N VAL A 268 -15.69 10.26 -7.68
CA VAL A 268 -14.37 10.33 -7.03
C VAL A 268 -14.49 9.98 -5.56
N LYS A 269 -13.60 9.10 -5.08
CA LYS A 269 -13.51 8.64 -3.70
C LYS A 269 -12.04 8.69 -3.25
N GLY A 270 -11.78 8.61 -1.95
CA GLY A 270 -10.41 8.57 -1.43
C GLY A 270 -9.70 7.23 -1.67
N CYS A 271 -10.47 6.15 -1.79
CA CYS A 271 -9.98 4.83 -2.18
C CYS A 271 -11.13 4.13 -2.91
N LEU A 272 -10.84 3.43 -4.01
CA LEU A 272 -11.86 2.79 -4.84
C LEU A 272 -12.68 1.75 -4.06
N ALA A 273 -12.06 1.07 -3.09
CA ALA A 273 -12.68 0.04 -2.26
C ALA A 273 -13.67 0.58 -1.20
N LEU A 274 -13.73 1.89 -0.96
CA LEU A 274 -14.75 2.47 -0.08
C LEU A 274 -16.14 2.43 -0.76
N PRO A 275 -17.23 2.15 -0.02
CA PRO A 275 -18.58 2.10 -0.59
C PRO A 275 -19.00 3.42 -1.26
N SER A 276 -19.51 3.32 -2.49
CA SER A 276 -20.20 4.41 -3.19
C SER A 276 -21.71 4.37 -2.95
N ALA A 277 -22.42 5.42 -3.39
CA ALA A 277 -23.86 5.61 -3.23
C ALA A 277 -24.78 4.51 -3.81
N ARG A 278 -24.26 3.45 -4.46
CA ARG A 278 -25.04 2.28 -4.94
C ARG A 278 -25.91 1.64 -3.85
N ASN A 279 -25.52 1.78 -2.58
CA ASN A 279 -26.27 1.34 -1.40
C ASN A 279 -26.87 2.53 -0.60
N GLY A 280 -27.27 3.61 -1.27
CA GLY A 280 -27.96 4.76 -0.67
C GLY A 280 -27.11 5.62 0.29
N THR A 281 -25.79 5.44 0.34
CA THR A 281 -24.90 6.08 1.32
C THR A 281 -23.72 6.81 0.66
N SER A 282 -23.96 8.07 0.28
CA SER A 282 -23.01 8.94 -0.46
C SER A 282 -21.75 9.39 0.31
N ARG A 283 -21.48 8.88 1.52
CA ARG A 283 -20.55 9.52 2.49
C ARG A 283 -19.05 9.44 2.15
N PHE A 284 -18.68 8.76 1.06
CA PHE A 284 -17.32 8.65 0.56
C PHE A 284 -17.15 9.20 -0.86
N ASP A 285 -18.26 9.60 -1.50
CA ASP A 285 -18.30 10.16 -2.85
C ASP A 285 -18.09 11.69 -2.74
N GLU A 286 -16.94 12.17 -3.20
CA GLU A 286 -16.48 13.56 -2.99
C GLU A 286 -16.79 14.50 -4.17
N GLY A 287 -17.30 13.95 -5.28
CA GLY A 287 -17.65 14.69 -6.48
C GLY A 287 -17.70 13.79 -7.71
N ASN A 288 -17.98 14.37 -8.87
CA ASN A 288 -17.94 13.68 -10.16
C ASN A 288 -17.20 14.53 -11.21
N VAL A 289 -16.30 13.91 -11.97
CA VAL A 289 -15.41 14.54 -12.98
C VAL A 289 -16.14 15.18 -14.17
N ARG A 290 -17.48 15.05 -14.26
CA ARG A 290 -18.33 15.77 -15.21
C ARG A 290 -18.84 17.13 -14.69
N LEU A 291 -18.79 17.35 -13.37
CA LEU A 291 -19.34 18.52 -12.69
C LEU A 291 -18.26 19.46 -12.14
N SER A 292 -17.04 18.95 -11.93
CA SER A 292 -15.87 19.70 -11.46
C SER A 292 -14.61 18.98 -11.92
N SER A 293 -13.46 19.66 -11.98
CA SER A 293 -12.19 18.98 -12.26
C SER A 293 -11.77 18.10 -11.08
N LEU A 294 -10.90 17.13 -11.31
CA LEU A 294 -10.25 16.40 -10.22
C LEU A 294 -9.49 17.34 -9.28
N ALA A 295 -8.94 18.45 -9.76
CA ALA A 295 -8.23 19.42 -8.94
C ALA A 295 -9.17 20.14 -7.96
N ASP A 296 -10.36 20.55 -8.41
CA ASP A 296 -11.39 21.13 -7.55
C ASP A 296 -11.84 20.11 -6.50
N ILE A 297 -12.14 18.88 -6.92
CA ILE A 297 -12.61 17.81 -6.02
C ILE A 297 -11.52 17.45 -5.00
N TRP A 298 -10.26 17.40 -5.40
CA TRP A 298 -9.15 17.05 -4.51
C TRP A 298 -8.80 18.15 -3.50
N SER A 299 -8.89 19.43 -3.90
CA SER A 299 -8.51 20.59 -3.10
C SER A 299 -9.66 21.22 -2.28
N ARG A 300 -10.93 20.94 -2.64
CA ARG A 300 -12.12 21.50 -1.98
C ARG A 300 -12.03 21.43 -0.44
N PRO A 301 -12.28 22.54 0.29
CA PRO A 301 -12.36 22.54 1.74
C PRO A 301 -13.30 21.45 2.28
N GLY A 302 -12.81 20.69 3.26
CA GLY A 302 -13.57 19.58 3.86
C GLY A 302 -13.72 18.32 2.99
N ALA A 303 -13.14 18.26 1.78
CA ALA A 303 -13.10 17.01 1.02
C ALA A 303 -12.32 15.91 1.79
N PHE A 304 -12.73 14.65 1.63
CA PHE A 304 -12.13 13.46 2.25
C PHE A 304 -12.07 13.54 3.80
N ALA A 305 -13.00 14.28 4.41
CA ALA A 305 -13.00 14.57 5.86
C ALA A 305 -12.94 13.31 6.74
N TYR A 306 -13.52 12.18 6.29
CA TYR A 306 -13.45 10.90 6.98
C TYR A 306 -12.02 10.37 7.21
N ASN A 307 -11.01 10.91 6.51
CA ASN A 307 -9.59 10.65 6.75
C ASN A 307 -8.82 11.94 7.07
N ARG A 308 -8.96 13.00 6.26
CA ARG A 308 -8.25 14.27 6.44
C ARG A 308 -8.60 15.01 7.74
N ALA A 309 -9.83 14.87 8.22
CA ALA A 309 -10.28 15.45 9.50
C ALA A 309 -10.28 14.43 10.66
N PHE A 310 -9.82 13.19 10.44
CA PHE A 310 -9.79 12.16 11.48
C PHE A 310 -8.92 12.59 12.67
N HIS A 311 -9.42 12.39 13.89
CA HIS A 311 -8.74 12.75 15.13
C HIS A 311 -8.70 11.58 16.12
N PRO A 312 -7.58 11.27 16.79
CA PRO A 312 -7.45 10.08 17.66
C PRO A 312 -8.51 9.96 18.77
N LYS A 313 -9.04 11.08 19.29
CA LYS A 313 -10.17 11.10 20.24
C LYS A 313 -11.47 10.44 19.72
N GLN A 314 -11.59 10.20 18.41
CA GLN A 314 -12.72 9.47 17.81
C GLN A 314 -12.58 7.96 17.94
N LEU A 315 -11.40 7.41 18.28
CA LEU A 315 -11.16 5.97 18.34
C LEU A 315 -12.03 5.30 19.42
N THR A 316 -12.55 4.10 19.10
CA THR A 316 -13.47 3.33 19.96
C THR A 316 -12.90 1.95 20.33
N GLY A 317 -13.58 1.27 21.28
CA GLY A 317 -13.26 -0.08 21.73
C GLY A 317 -11.77 -0.27 22.05
N PHE A 318 -11.12 -1.27 21.44
CA PHE A 318 -9.70 -1.53 21.64
C PHE A 318 -8.81 -0.38 21.15
N CYS A 319 -9.14 0.22 19.99
CA CYS A 319 -8.31 1.25 19.36
C CYS A 319 -8.23 2.53 20.20
N ARG A 320 -9.25 2.83 21.01
CA ARG A 320 -9.29 3.96 21.95
C ARG A 320 -8.15 3.98 22.97
N THR A 321 -7.68 2.79 23.38
CA THR A 321 -6.62 2.61 24.39
C THR A 321 -5.39 1.92 23.80
N CYS A 322 -5.24 1.95 22.46
CA CYS A 322 -4.10 1.36 21.77
C CYS A 322 -2.93 2.36 21.73
N PRO A 323 -1.70 1.98 22.13
CA PRO A 323 -0.55 2.89 22.10
C PRO A 323 -0.23 3.40 20.68
N TYR A 324 -0.54 2.61 19.65
CA TYR A 324 -0.35 2.99 18.25
C TYR A 324 -1.50 3.82 17.67
N GLY A 325 -2.55 4.13 18.46
CA GLY A 325 -3.82 4.70 17.97
C GLY A 325 -3.66 5.99 17.17
N GLU A 326 -2.78 6.90 17.61
CA GLU A 326 -2.54 8.19 16.95
C GLU A 326 -2.01 8.05 15.52
N ILE A 327 -1.07 7.14 15.29
CA ILE A 327 -0.48 6.88 13.97
C ILE A 327 -1.40 5.98 13.14
N CYS A 328 -1.83 4.86 13.74
CA CYS A 328 -2.55 3.77 13.09
C CYS A 328 -3.95 4.19 12.61
N ARG A 329 -4.65 5.04 13.37
CA ARG A 329 -5.98 5.58 13.05
C ARG A 329 -6.98 4.48 12.65
N ALA A 330 -7.01 3.41 13.45
CA ALA A 330 -7.81 2.19 13.25
C ALA A 330 -7.50 1.36 11.97
N GLY A 331 -6.35 1.54 11.33
CA GLY A 331 -5.94 0.69 10.21
C GLY A 331 -6.64 1.06 8.89
N CYS A 332 -6.87 0.09 8.03
CA CYS A 332 -7.61 0.34 6.79
C CYS A 332 -9.09 0.63 7.07
N HIS A 333 -9.53 1.83 6.68
CA HIS A 333 -10.91 2.29 6.78
C HIS A 333 -11.92 1.34 6.11
N TRP A 334 -11.53 0.66 5.01
CA TRP A 334 -12.40 -0.30 4.35
C TRP A 334 -12.61 -1.56 5.19
N THR A 335 -11.54 -2.18 5.68
CA THR A 335 -11.62 -3.38 6.54
C THR A 335 -12.35 -3.07 7.85
N ALA A 336 -12.04 -1.94 8.50
CA ALA A 336 -12.74 -1.49 9.71
C ALA A 336 -14.25 -1.36 9.46
N LEU A 337 -14.65 -0.77 8.33
CA LEU A 337 -16.06 -0.58 7.98
C LEU A 337 -16.77 -1.89 7.63
N ALA A 338 -16.20 -2.70 6.74
CA ALA A 338 -16.83 -3.93 6.27
C ALA A 338 -16.98 -4.97 7.40
N GLN A 339 -15.99 -5.06 8.29
CA GLN A 339 -15.95 -6.06 9.38
C GLN A 339 -16.58 -5.56 10.69
N GLY A 340 -16.51 -4.26 10.96
CA GLY A 340 -16.90 -3.65 12.25
C GLY A 340 -17.99 -2.59 12.17
N GLY A 341 -18.44 -2.18 10.99
CA GLY A 341 -19.45 -1.12 10.79
C GLY A 341 -18.96 0.31 11.05
N THR A 342 -17.70 0.50 11.43
CA THR A 342 -17.15 1.81 11.85
C THR A 342 -15.78 2.11 11.22
N LEU A 343 -15.36 3.37 11.28
CA LEU A 343 -14.00 3.81 10.95
C LEU A 343 -13.10 3.97 12.19
N THR A 344 -13.67 3.80 13.40
CA THR A 344 -13.04 4.18 14.68
C THR A 344 -12.42 3.01 15.45
N GLU A 345 -12.65 1.78 15.01
CA GLU A 345 -12.11 0.56 15.57
C GLU A 345 -12.00 -0.51 14.49
N ASN A 346 -10.94 -1.30 14.53
CA ASN A 346 -10.75 -2.44 13.65
C ASN A 346 -10.57 -3.72 14.47
N ARG A 347 -11.33 -4.77 14.10
CA ARG A 347 -11.29 -6.09 14.74
C ARG A 347 -10.19 -6.95 14.13
N PHE A 348 -9.92 -6.79 12.84
CA PHE A 348 -8.89 -7.50 12.09
C PHE A 348 -7.53 -6.83 12.25
N CYS A 349 -7.06 -6.73 13.49
CA CYS A 349 -5.80 -6.10 13.85
C CYS A 349 -4.88 -7.09 14.57
N TYR A 350 -3.68 -7.32 14.03
CA TYR A 350 -2.75 -8.33 14.54
C TYR A 350 -2.29 -8.02 15.96
N TYR A 351 -1.92 -6.77 16.24
CA TYR A 351 -1.56 -6.34 17.59
C TYR A 351 -2.71 -6.54 18.59
N ARG A 352 -3.94 -6.17 18.21
CA ARG A 352 -5.14 -6.37 19.02
C ARG A 352 -5.29 -7.84 19.39
N VAL A 353 -5.37 -8.71 18.39
CA VAL A 353 -5.68 -10.13 18.56
C VAL A 353 -4.57 -10.81 19.36
N SER A 354 -3.30 -10.42 19.15
CA SER A 354 -2.16 -10.89 19.93
C SER A 354 -2.24 -10.49 21.41
N VAL A 355 -2.73 -9.28 21.73
CA VAL A 355 -2.96 -8.82 23.11
C VAL A 355 -4.18 -9.51 23.74
N GLU A 356 -5.23 -9.79 22.96
CA GLU A 356 -6.43 -10.51 23.44
C GLU A 356 -6.12 -12.00 23.73
N ASP A 357 -5.34 -12.67 22.88
CA ASP A 357 -4.82 -14.04 23.07
C ASP A 357 -3.83 -14.14 24.26
N ALA A 358 -2.87 -13.22 24.38
CA ALA A 358 -1.96 -13.21 25.53
C ALA A 358 -2.69 -13.02 26.87
N ARG A 359 -3.86 -12.36 26.87
CA ARG A 359 -4.72 -12.19 28.05
C ARG A 359 -5.58 -13.42 28.37
N SER A 360 -6.08 -14.14 27.37
CA SER A 360 -6.86 -15.37 27.60
C SER A 360 -5.99 -16.47 28.20
N ARG A 361 -4.78 -16.69 27.64
CA ARG A 361 -3.80 -17.67 28.14
C ARG A 361 -3.38 -17.38 29.59
N ARG A 362 -3.19 -16.10 29.95
CA ARG A 362 -2.87 -15.66 31.32
C ARG A 362 -4.05 -15.73 32.30
N SER A 363 -5.28 -15.99 31.85
CA SER A 363 -6.45 -16.07 32.74
C SER A 363 -7.52 -17.11 32.32
N PRO A 364 -7.18 -18.42 32.25
CA PRO A 364 -8.06 -19.43 31.65
C PRO A 364 -9.47 -19.50 32.25
N ARG A 365 -9.60 -19.34 33.58
CA ARG A 365 -10.89 -19.29 34.29
C ARG A 365 -11.80 -18.14 33.83
N ARG A 366 -11.22 -17.01 33.40
CA ARG A 366 -11.97 -15.83 32.94
C ARG A 366 -12.41 -15.97 31.49
N TRP A 367 -11.59 -16.62 30.65
CA TRP A 367 -11.97 -16.98 29.28
C TRP A 367 -13.09 -18.02 29.28
N LEU A 368 -12.99 -19.10 30.08
CA LEU A 368 -14.06 -20.09 30.27
C LEU A 368 -15.39 -19.43 30.65
N ALA A 369 -15.39 -18.50 31.60
CA ALA A 369 -16.60 -17.78 32.01
C ALA A 369 -17.20 -16.88 30.90
N GLN A 370 -16.39 -16.41 29.95
CA GLN A 370 -16.84 -15.61 28.81
C GLN A 370 -17.32 -16.49 27.64
N SER A 371 -16.62 -17.57 27.33
CA SER A 371 -17.00 -18.55 26.29
C SER A 371 -18.26 -19.33 26.65
N LEU A 372 -18.55 -19.53 27.94
CA LEU A 372 -19.79 -20.16 28.41
C LEU A 372 -20.98 -19.19 28.52
N ALA A 373 -20.77 -17.88 28.43
CA ALA A 373 -21.84 -16.90 28.59
C ALA A 373 -22.99 -17.04 27.55
N PRO A 374 -22.73 -17.30 26.25
CA PRO A 374 -23.80 -17.55 25.29
C PRO A 374 -24.62 -18.81 25.61
N ALA A 375 -23.95 -19.90 26.03
CA ALA A 375 -24.60 -21.16 26.39
C ALA A 375 -25.45 -21.01 27.67
N ALA A 376 -24.96 -20.27 28.66
CA ALA A 376 -25.69 -19.99 29.89
C ALA A 376 -26.97 -19.14 29.65
N ILE A 377 -26.94 -18.24 28.66
CA ILE A 377 -28.12 -17.45 28.26
C ILE A 377 -29.18 -18.35 27.60
N VAL A 378 -28.79 -19.28 26.72
CA VAL A 378 -29.73 -20.27 26.15
C VAL A 378 -30.35 -21.15 27.24
N ALA A 379 -29.54 -21.64 28.19
CA ALA A 379 -30.02 -22.46 29.31
C ALA A 379 -30.95 -21.73 30.28
N SER A 380 -30.82 -20.40 30.42
CA SER A 380 -31.64 -19.59 31.36
C SER A 380 -32.89 -18.96 30.74
N LEU A 381 -33.08 -19.06 29.41
CA LEU A 381 -34.27 -18.57 28.71
C LEU A 381 -35.40 -19.62 28.56
N GLY A 382 -35.20 -20.85 29.02
CA GLY A 382 -36.28 -21.84 29.21
C GLY A 382 -36.99 -22.33 27.94
N LEU A 383 -36.44 -22.07 26.74
CA LEU A 383 -37.01 -22.49 25.46
C LEU A 383 -36.76 -23.98 25.19
N THR A 384 -37.60 -24.84 25.77
CA THR A 384 -37.68 -26.26 25.39
C THR A 384 -38.29 -26.41 24.00
N ALA A 385 -37.43 -26.55 22.99
CA ALA A 385 -37.80 -27.13 21.70
C ALA A 385 -37.30 -28.58 21.64
N CYS A 386 -38.13 -29.52 21.17
CA CYS A 386 -37.75 -30.93 21.09
C CYS A 386 -36.55 -31.12 20.14
N TRP A 387 -35.57 -31.89 20.60
CA TRP A 387 -34.61 -32.54 19.72
C TRP A 387 -34.74 -34.04 19.93
N ASP A 388 -35.27 -34.76 18.94
CA ASP A 388 -35.53 -36.19 19.05
C ASP A 388 -34.24 -37.02 19.11
N SER A 389 -34.33 -38.15 19.80
CA SER A 389 -33.19 -39.01 20.10
C SER A 389 -32.76 -39.86 18.90
N HIS A 390 -31.48 -39.76 18.53
CA HIS A 390 -30.73 -40.89 17.98
C HIS A 390 -29.35 -40.97 18.64
N GLN A 391 -29.15 -41.99 19.47
CA GLN A 391 -27.86 -42.38 20.03
C GLN A 391 -27.33 -43.60 19.30
N GLU A 392 -26.20 -43.46 18.60
CA GLU A 392 -25.25 -44.53 18.28
C GLU A 392 -23.83 -43.91 18.20
N GLN A 393 -22.73 -44.56 18.57
CA GLN A 393 -22.50 -45.50 19.69
C GLN A 393 -20.97 -45.58 19.92
N TRP A 394 -20.49 -45.50 21.18
CA TRP A 394 -19.11 -45.80 21.61
C TRP A 394 -17.95 -44.93 21.06
N ALA A 395 -16.80 -44.80 21.73
CA ALA A 395 -16.42 -45.11 23.12
C ALA A 395 -15.25 -44.19 23.57
N ASP A 396 -14.96 -44.18 24.87
CA ASP A 396 -13.76 -43.58 25.45
C ASP A 396 -12.48 -44.34 25.05
N ASP A 397 -11.34 -43.64 25.08
CA ASP A 397 -10.14 -44.14 25.77
C ASP A 397 -9.28 -42.94 26.23
N THR A 398 -8.69 -43.04 27.42
CA THR A 398 -7.96 -41.95 28.09
C THR A 398 -6.51 -42.33 28.41
N ASP A 399 -5.71 -41.31 28.71
CA ASP A 399 -4.38 -41.35 29.34
C ASP A 399 -3.20 -41.97 28.57
N ALA A 400 -2.33 -41.08 28.08
CA ALA A 400 -0.89 -41.19 28.32
C ALA A 400 -0.27 -39.77 28.39
N ALA A 401 0.60 -39.54 29.38
CA ALA A 401 1.34 -38.28 29.56
C ALA A 401 2.85 -38.49 29.31
N THR A 402 3.69 -37.50 29.65
CA THR A 402 5.16 -37.41 29.43
C THR A 402 5.54 -37.11 27.97
N ASP A 403 6.58 -36.32 27.65
CA ASP A 403 7.42 -35.38 28.43
C ASP A 403 7.93 -34.26 27.50
N SER A 404 8.23 -33.07 28.04
CA SER A 404 9.21 -32.11 27.50
C SER A 404 9.29 -30.86 28.39
N SER A 405 10.35 -30.78 29.18
CA SER A 405 10.67 -29.60 29.99
C SER A 405 11.29 -28.48 29.14
N TRP A 406 10.95 -27.22 29.47
CA TRP A 406 11.63 -26.01 29.02
C TRP A 406 11.83 -25.08 30.23
N PRO A 407 12.95 -24.36 30.32
CA PRO A 407 13.38 -23.70 31.56
C PRO A 407 12.60 -22.42 31.89
N GLU A 408 12.56 -22.10 33.19
CA GLU A 408 11.87 -20.95 33.77
C GLU A 408 12.73 -19.67 33.78
N ASP A 409 12.10 -18.56 34.20
CA ASP A 409 12.68 -17.28 34.65
C ASP A 409 13.52 -16.41 33.69
N VAL A 410 12.90 -15.29 33.26
CA VAL A 410 13.18 -13.99 33.89
C VAL A 410 11.85 -13.23 34.09
N VAL A 411 11.59 -12.77 35.33
CA VAL A 411 10.36 -12.01 35.68
C VAL A 411 10.72 -10.65 36.31
N PRO A 412 10.26 -9.51 35.76
CA PRO A 412 10.25 -8.24 36.48
C PRO A 412 9.00 -8.12 37.38
N PRO A 413 9.12 -7.61 38.62
CA PRO A 413 8.00 -7.53 39.56
C PRO A 413 7.02 -6.38 39.23
N PRO A 414 5.73 -6.50 39.62
CA PRO A 414 4.74 -5.44 39.45
C PRO A 414 4.67 -4.45 40.62
N ASP A 415 4.08 -3.28 40.33
CA ASP A 415 3.44 -2.31 41.22
C ASP A 415 4.26 -1.59 42.31
N ALA A 416 4.48 -0.29 42.07
CA ALA A 416 4.66 0.74 43.09
C ALA A 416 3.70 1.92 42.77
N PRO A 417 3.13 2.62 43.77
CA PRO A 417 2.00 3.52 43.55
C PRO A 417 2.38 4.89 42.97
N VAL A 418 1.44 5.50 42.25
CA VAL A 418 1.50 6.91 41.82
C VAL A 418 1.34 7.82 43.03
N ALA A 419 2.16 8.86 43.13
CA ALA A 419 2.03 9.95 44.09
C ALA A 419 2.20 11.30 43.39
N ASP A 420 1.32 12.26 43.69
CA ASP A 420 1.34 13.58 43.08
C ASP A 420 2.45 14.49 43.65
N ALA A 421 3.26 15.07 42.77
CA ALA A 421 4.10 16.24 43.07
C ALA A 421 4.34 17.05 41.79
N ALA A 422 4.19 18.37 41.86
CA ALA A 422 4.58 19.28 40.78
C ALA A 422 6.07 19.67 40.92
N PRO A 423 6.79 19.92 39.80
CA PRO A 423 8.19 20.31 39.86
C PRO A 423 8.35 21.81 40.21
N ASP A 424 9.14 22.09 41.24
CA ASP A 424 9.73 23.40 41.52
C ASP A 424 11.19 23.40 40.99
N PRO A 425 11.68 24.43 40.28
CA PRO A 425 12.91 24.31 39.50
C PRO A 425 14.17 24.79 40.25
N GLY A 426 15.08 23.87 40.58
CA GLY A 426 16.47 24.23 40.91
C GLY A 426 17.23 23.25 41.81
N ALA A 427 18.04 22.37 41.20
CA ALA A 427 19.18 21.73 41.85
C ALA A 427 20.15 21.18 40.78
N ASP A 428 21.42 21.61 40.83
CA ASP A 428 22.47 21.09 39.93
C ASP A 428 22.96 19.70 40.36
N THR A 429 23.28 18.83 39.40
CA THR A 429 24.11 17.63 39.60
C THR A 429 25.07 17.43 38.42
N PRO A 430 26.28 16.87 38.63
CA PRO A 430 27.45 17.15 37.79
C PRO A 430 27.70 16.17 36.64
N ASP A 431 28.73 16.50 35.83
CA ASP A 431 29.14 15.83 34.60
C ASP A 431 29.40 14.31 34.68
N VAL A 432 29.09 13.64 33.57
CA VAL A 432 29.54 12.26 33.26
C VAL A 432 30.31 12.31 31.93
N PRO A 433 31.54 11.77 31.84
CA PRO A 433 32.40 11.98 30.68
C PRO A 433 31.95 11.21 29.44
N VAL A 434 31.86 11.91 28.31
CA VAL A 434 31.57 11.32 26.99
C VAL A 434 32.85 10.80 26.35
N THR A 435 32.89 9.50 26.03
CA THR A 435 33.99 8.89 25.27
C THR A 435 33.82 9.11 23.77
N HIS A 436 34.62 10.02 23.21
CA HIS A 436 34.72 10.19 21.75
C HIS A 436 35.44 9.00 21.11
N TYR A 437 34.81 8.38 20.12
CA TYR A 437 35.51 7.60 19.08
C TYR A 437 35.71 8.49 17.86
N GLY A 438 36.97 8.66 17.44
CA GLY A 438 37.32 9.39 16.21
C GLY A 438 37.16 8.53 14.95
N PRO A 439 37.05 9.14 13.76
CA PRO A 439 36.94 8.40 12.50
C PRO A 439 38.25 7.70 12.13
N VAL A 440 38.13 6.49 11.58
CA VAL A 440 39.23 5.78 10.91
C VAL A 440 39.33 6.30 9.47
N PRO A 441 40.53 6.58 8.93
CA PRO A 441 40.68 6.99 7.54
C PRO A 441 40.43 5.81 6.58
N VAL A 442 39.81 6.12 5.43
CA VAL A 442 39.76 5.26 4.25
C VAL A 442 40.29 6.06 3.06
N ASP A 443 41.09 5.42 2.22
CA ASP A 443 41.79 6.08 1.11
C ASP A 443 40.87 6.56 -0.01
N ALA A 444 41.31 7.59 -0.73
CA ALA A 444 40.58 8.15 -1.86
C ALA A 444 40.81 7.34 -3.15
N GLY A 445 39.73 6.92 -3.80
CA GLY A 445 39.77 6.23 -5.09
C GLY A 445 38.43 6.28 -5.82
N GLU A 446 38.43 6.91 -6.99
CA GLU A 446 37.39 6.90 -8.05
C GLU A 446 35.99 7.46 -7.69
N ASP A 447 35.76 8.72 -8.08
CA ASP A 447 34.48 9.43 -7.97
C ASP A 447 33.38 8.86 -8.90
N VAL A 448 32.55 7.94 -8.41
CA VAL A 448 31.27 7.59 -9.05
C VAL A 448 30.19 8.58 -8.62
N HIS A 449 30.03 9.66 -9.39
CA HIS A 449 29.13 10.76 -9.06
C HIS A 449 27.63 10.39 -9.26
N CYS A 450 27.05 9.72 -8.26
CA CYS A 450 25.63 9.36 -8.24
C CYS A 450 24.76 10.58 -7.84
N PRO A 451 23.76 10.99 -8.65
CA PRO A 451 22.96 12.18 -8.37
C PRO A 451 21.99 11.98 -7.20
N THR A 452 22.07 12.86 -6.20
CA THR A 452 21.17 12.88 -5.04
C THR A 452 19.75 13.31 -5.44
N PHE A 453 18.83 12.36 -5.54
CA PHE A 453 17.40 12.62 -5.69
C PHE A 453 16.71 12.63 -4.32
N GLU A 454 16.19 13.78 -3.90
CA GLU A 454 15.39 13.91 -2.68
C GLU A 454 13.90 13.52 -2.92
N GLU A 455 13.23 13.05 -1.86
CA GLU A 455 11.76 12.90 -1.73
C GLU A 455 10.95 11.97 -2.67
N ALA A 456 11.49 10.79 -3.00
CA ALA A 456 10.69 9.67 -3.52
C ALA A 456 10.02 8.82 -2.40
N CYS A 457 8.92 9.30 -1.81
CA CYS A 457 8.19 8.54 -0.77
C CYS A 457 7.48 7.29 -1.33
N CYS A 458 7.74 6.16 -0.70
CA CYS A 458 7.06 4.88 -0.90
C CYS A 458 5.54 4.97 -0.65
N ASP A 459 4.74 4.38 -1.54
CA ASP A 459 3.63 3.45 -1.22
C ASP A 459 2.79 3.15 -2.49
N CYS A 460 3.31 2.27 -3.35
CA CYS A 460 2.55 1.73 -4.48
C CYS A 460 1.98 0.34 -4.15
N GLU A 461 0.77 0.35 -3.61
CA GLU A 461 -0.17 -0.74 -3.84
C GLU A 461 -0.14 -1.17 -5.32
N TYR A 462 0.03 -2.48 -5.57
CA TYR A 462 -0.01 -3.13 -6.92
C TYR A 462 1.27 -3.05 -7.77
N MET A 463 2.36 -2.43 -7.31
CA MET A 463 3.63 -2.44 -8.06
C MET A 463 4.50 -3.67 -7.79
N GLY A 464 5.04 -4.24 -8.87
CA GLY A 464 6.32 -4.95 -8.85
C GLY A 464 7.50 -3.98 -8.96
N PRO A 465 8.74 -4.41 -8.69
CA PRO A 465 9.90 -3.52 -8.75
C PRO A 465 10.17 -3.05 -10.19
N ALA A 466 10.60 -1.78 -10.30
CA ALA A 466 11.07 -1.17 -11.54
C ALA A 466 12.27 -1.96 -12.13
N PRO A 467 12.47 -1.94 -13.46
CA PRO A 467 13.56 -2.67 -14.09
C PRO A 467 14.93 -2.13 -13.66
N ILE A 468 15.82 -3.03 -13.23
CA ILE A 468 17.23 -2.74 -13.00
C ILE A 468 17.91 -2.55 -14.38
N PRO A 469 18.73 -1.50 -14.60
CA PRO A 469 19.50 -1.36 -15.83
C PRO A 469 20.47 -2.54 -16.03
N PRO A 470 20.63 -3.06 -17.27
CA PRO A 470 21.58 -4.14 -17.53
C PRO A 470 23.02 -3.68 -17.21
N GLY A 471 23.68 -4.36 -16.27
CA GLY A 471 25.04 -4.06 -15.84
C GLY A 471 25.21 -3.74 -14.34
N CYS A 472 24.13 -3.58 -13.57
CA CYS A 472 24.23 -3.40 -12.12
C CYS A 472 24.46 -4.75 -11.40
N PRO A 473 25.54 -4.93 -10.60
CA PRO A 473 25.78 -6.16 -9.85
C PRO A 473 24.82 -6.29 -8.66
N ASP A 474 24.46 -7.53 -8.31
CA ASP A 474 23.46 -7.84 -7.29
C ASP A 474 24.06 -7.78 -5.86
N PRO A 475 23.65 -6.86 -4.97
CA PRO A 475 24.32 -6.60 -3.69
C PRO A 475 23.91 -7.58 -2.56
N CYS A 476 23.62 -8.84 -2.91
CA CYS A 476 23.04 -9.85 -2.03
C CYS A 476 23.80 -11.19 -2.05
N MET A 477 25.13 -11.16 -1.88
CA MET A 477 25.94 -12.36 -1.64
C MET A 477 26.62 -12.32 -0.26
N SER A 478 26.22 -13.27 0.60
CA SER A 478 26.97 -13.86 1.72
C SER A 478 28.03 -13.01 2.44
N LEU A 479 27.68 -12.50 3.63
CA LEU A 479 28.64 -12.35 4.73
C LEU A 479 28.57 -13.60 5.61
N ASP A 480 29.39 -14.61 5.33
CA ASP A 480 29.57 -15.77 6.21
C ASP A 480 30.42 -15.40 7.43
N TYR A 481 30.03 -15.90 8.60
CA TYR A 481 30.82 -15.80 9.83
C TYR A 481 31.91 -16.89 9.81
N GLY A 482 33.17 -16.48 9.70
CA GLY A 482 34.32 -17.38 9.72
C GLY A 482 34.92 -17.60 11.11
N ASP A 483 35.45 -18.81 11.34
CA ASP A 483 36.49 -19.13 12.33
C ASP A 483 36.93 -20.61 12.12
N PRO A 484 38.19 -21.00 12.40
CA PRO A 484 39.44 -20.31 12.06
C PRO A 484 40.42 -21.21 11.26
N ILE A 485 41.40 -20.61 10.57
CA ILE A 485 42.41 -21.32 9.74
C ILE A 485 43.61 -21.80 10.57
N PRO A 486 44.15 -23.00 10.29
CA PRO A 486 45.60 -23.20 10.42
C PRO A 486 46.27 -23.96 9.24
N VAL A 487 47.10 -23.21 8.50
CA VAL A 487 48.28 -23.61 7.66
C VAL A 487 48.15 -24.61 6.47
N PRO A 488 49.02 -24.49 5.43
CA PRO A 488 48.93 -25.25 4.17
C PRO A 488 49.96 -26.39 4.05
N ASP A 489 49.87 -27.15 2.96
CA ASP A 489 51.03 -27.88 2.38
C ASP A 489 50.95 -27.91 0.83
N ALA A 490 52.04 -28.30 0.14
CA ALA A 490 52.29 -27.94 -1.27
C ALA A 490 52.27 -29.08 -2.32
N GLY A 491 52.05 -28.70 -3.58
CA GLY A 491 52.12 -29.52 -4.81
C GLY A 491 51.15 -28.96 -5.87
N ALA A 492 51.53 -28.35 -7.00
CA ALA A 492 52.50 -28.68 -8.08
C ALA A 492 51.86 -29.46 -9.24
N ASP A 493 52.24 -29.07 -10.47
CA ASP A 493 52.01 -29.71 -11.78
C ASP A 493 50.54 -29.80 -12.28
N GLU A 494 50.20 -29.75 -13.58
CA GLU A 494 50.88 -29.20 -14.77
C GLU A 494 49.83 -28.90 -15.88
N ALA A 495 50.25 -28.17 -16.94
CA ALA A 495 49.70 -28.08 -18.32
C ALA A 495 48.18 -28.37 -18.60
N THR A 496 47.46 -27.52 -19.33
CA THR A 496 47.68 -27.31 -20.78
C THR A 496 46.92 -26.10 -21.32
N ALA A 497 47.35 -25.56 -22.46
CA ALA A 497 46.73 -24.44 -23.16
C ALA A 497 46.29 -24.81 -24.58
N THR A 498 45.27 -24.12 -25.09
CA THR A 498 44.95 -24.00 -26.52
C THR A 498 44.42 -22.60 -26.82
N ASP A 499 45.00 -21.92 -27.79
CA ASP A 499 44.66 -20.54 -28.19
C ASP A 499 43.36 -20.42 -29.01
N ALA A 500 42.74 -19.24 -28.95
CA ALA A 500 42.07 -18.60 -30.07
C ALA A 500 41.91 -17.09 -29.81
N ALA A 501 42.76 -16.25 -30.40
CA ALA A 501 42.65 -14.80 -30.36
C ALA A 501 42.44 -14.23 -31.77
N THR A 502 41.43 -13.37 -31.94
CA THR A 502 41.14 -12.45 -33.08
C THR A 502 39.74 -11.85 -32.85
N ASP A 503 39.41 -10.62 -33.22
CA ASP A 503 40.23 -9.42 -33.43
C ASP A 503 39.29 -8.19 -33.38
N CYS A 504 39.79 -6.97 -33.14
CA CYS A 504 38.94 -5.78 -32.98
C CYS A 504 39.37 -4.59 -33.84
N PRO A 505 38.48 -4.05 -34.70
CA PRO A 505 38.68 -2.75 -35.34
C PRO A 505 37.47 -1.80 -35.21
N ASP A 506 37.70 -0.66 -34.55
CA ASP A 506 36.89 0.56 -34.64
C ASP A 506 37.36 1.41 -35.85
N PRO A 507 36.51 2.25 -36.50
CA PRO A 507 36.94 3.66 -36.64
C PRO A 507 35.81 4.73 -36.75
N CYS A 508 35.73 5.60 -35.73
CA CYS A 508 35.65 7.08 -35.80
C CYS A 508 34.65 7.84 -36.74
N GLY A 509 33.46 8.18 -36.21
CA GLY A 509 32.78 9.51 -36.33
C GLY A 509 32.22 9.98 -37.70
N PRO A 510 31.72 11.24 -37.83
CA PRO A 510 31.42 12.27 -36.81
C PRO A 510 30.01 12.94 -36.90
N SER A 511 29.72 13.93 -36.02
CA SER A 511 28.60 14.93 -36.09
C SER A 511 27.16 14.44 -35.79
N THR A 512 26.17 15.22 -35.27
CA THR A 512 26.12 16.57 -34.65
C THR A 512 24.80 16.77 -33.84
N PHE A 513 24.64 17.94 -33.19
CA PHE A 513 23.42 18.64 -32.70
C PHE A 513 23.07 18.69 -31.19
N TYR A 514 23.32 19.89 -30.61
CA TYR A 514 22.53 20.67 -29.62
C TYR A 514 22.18 20.08 -28.23
N GLY A 515 22.69 20.74 -27.19
CA GLY A 515 22.13 20.77 -25.83
C GLY A 515 21.90 22.23 -25.37
N PRO A 516 21.02 22.47 -24.38
CA PRO A 516 20.73 23.81 -23.86
C PRO A 516 21.82 24.36 -22.91
N PRO A 517 21.88 25.69 -22.68
CA PRO A 517 22.83 26.29 -21.75
C PRO A 517 22.48 26.02 -20.27
N PRO A 518 23.48 26.04 -19.36
CA PRO A 518 23.26 25.73 -17.94
C PRO A 518 22.52 26.85 -17.19
N VAL A 519 21.61 26.45 -16.29
CA VAL A 519 20.93 27.36 -15.35
C VAL A 519 21.79 27.54 -14.10
N SER A 520 22.04 28.79 -13.71
CA SER A 520 22.76 29.12 -12.48
C SER A 520 21.88 28.87 -11.25
N VAL A 521 22.28 27.93 -10.39
CA VAL A 521 21.64 27.69 -9.08
C VAL A 521 22.35 28.51 -8.02
N TYR A 522 21.66 29.48 -7.42
CA TYR A 522 22.11 30.20 -6.22
C TYR A 522 21.50 29.56 -4.96
N PRO A 523 22.27 29.37 -3.88
CA PRO A 523 21.73 28.93 -2.60
C PRO A 523 20.94 30.06 -1.91
N PRO A 524 19.93 29.74 -1.08
CA PRO A 524 19.00 30.74 -0.56
C PRO A 524 19.53 31.56 0.63
N GLY A 525 19.37 32.88 0.55
CA GLY A 525 18.81 33.64 1.68
C GLY A 525 19.73 34.06 2.84
N CYS A 526 20.91 34.64 2.58
CA CYS A 526 21.50 35.55 3.55
C CYS A 526 20.77 36.92 3.52
N VAL A 527 20.40 37.45 4.69
CA VAL A 527 19.70 38.73 4.81
C VAL A 527 20.64 39.88 4.45
N TYR A 528 20.23 40.73 3.50
CA TYR A 528 20.83 42.05 3.30
C TYR A 528 19.77 43.15 3.21
N VAL A 529 19.97 44.19 4.01
CA VAL A 529 19.16 45.41 4.00
C VAL A 529 19.74 46.35 2.95
N CYS A 530 18.95 46.68 1.92
CA CYS A 530 19.24 47.80 1.02
C CYS A 530 18.34 48.99 1.34
N GLY A 531 18.96 50.08 1.80
CA GLY A 531 18.37 51.41 1.75
C GLY A 531 19.24 52.29 0.85
N GLY A 532 18.64 53.29 0.19
CA GLY A 532 19.35 54.31 -0.58
C GLY A 532 19.02 54.34 -2.07
N THR A 533 18.21 55.34 -2.45
CA THR A 533 18.43 56.29 -3.55
C THR A 533 18.79 55.81 -4.97
N GLU A 534 18.01 56.33 -5.95
CA GLU A 534 18.41 56.68 -7.34
C GLU A 534 18.66 55.52 -8.33
N THR A 535 18.24 55.54 -9.61
CA THR A 535 17.43 56.47 -10.45
C THR A 535 16.70 55.69 -11.58
N CYS A 536 15.81 56.33 -12.36
CA CYS A 536 15.17 55.78 -13.58
C CYS A 536 15.05 56.88 -14.68
N PRO A 537 15.48 56.61 -15.94
CA PRO A 537 14.59 56.44 -17.12
C PRO A 537 15.10 55.32 -18.08
N THR A 538 14.53 54.98 -19.25
CA THR A 538 13.33 55.39 -20.04
C THR A 538 12.26 54.27 -20.04
N ALA A 539 11.06 54.32 -20.64
CA ALA A 539 10.38 55.13 -21.68
C ALA A 539 10.56 54.67 -23.16
N ASP A 540 9.44 54.80 -23.92
CA ASP A 540 9.17 54.42 -25.33
C ASP A 540 9.20 52.90 -25.62
N GLU A 541 8.40 52.26 -26.49
CA GLU A 541 7.09 52.48 -27.17
C GLU A 541 6.69 51.08 -27.74
N ALA A 542 5.47 50.67 -28.11
CA ALA A 542 4.05 51.05 -27.87
C ALA A 542 3.18 49.85 -28.39
N CYS A 543 1.85 49.76 -28.40
CA CYS A 543 0.75 50.70 -28.07
C CYS A 543 -0.51 49.91 -27.59
N CYS A 544 -1.73 50.44 -27.83
CA CYS A 544 -3.04 50.02 -27.32
C CYS A 544 -3.79 48.91 -28.10
N ASP A 545 -4.69 48.20 -27.38
CA ASP A 545 -6.13 48.21 -27.69
C ASP A 545 -6.93 48.03 -26.37
N CYS A 546 -8.15 48.60 -26.23
CA CYS A 546 -8.82 48.76 -24.92
C CYS A 546 -10.37 48.77 -24.92
N ASP A 547 -10.94 48.69 -23.70
CA ASP A 547 -12.37 48.72 -23.30
C ASP A 547 -13.21 47.49 -23.72
N TYR A 548 -14.34 47.10 -23.08
CA TYR A 548 -15.17 47.64 -21.98
C TYR A 548 -15.94 46.44 -21.34
N MET A 549 -16.36 46.35 -20.06
CA MET A 549 -16.35 47.20 -18.85
C MET A 549 -16.11 46.33 -17.59
N GLY A 550 -15.97 46.95 -16.41
CA GLY A 550 -16.06 46.29 -15.08
C GLY A 550 -17.48 46.33 -14.48
N PRO A 551 -17.67 46.44 -13.13
CA PRO A 551 -16.67 46.60 -12.05
C PRO A 551 -16.81 45.59 -10.88
N ALA A 552 -15.92 45.70 -9.89
CA ALA A 552 -15.96 44.97 -8.62
C ALA A 552 -15.88 45.92 -7.39
N PRO A 553 -16.40 45.53 -6.22
CA PRO A 553 -16.18 46.23 -4.94
C PRO A 553 -15.00 45.66 -4.14
N TYR A 554 -14.31 46.53 -3.39
CA TYR A 554 -13.20 46.18 -2.48
C TYR A 554 -13.69 45.76 -1.08
N PRO A 555 -12.89 45.00 -0.29
CA PRO A 555 -13.17 44.69 1.11
C PRO A 555 -12.77 45.84 2.06
N PRO A 556 -13.35 45.90 3.29
CA PRO A 556 -12.98 46.85 4.33
C PRO A 556 -11.88 46.32 5.28
N GLU A 557 -11.40 47.22 6.15
CA GLU A 557 -10.71 46.95 7.43
C GLU A 557 -9.30 46.33 7.40
N CYS A 558 -8.29 47.20 7.31
CA CYS A 558 -7.01 47.05 8.00
C CYS A 558 -6.76 48.34 8.82
N GLU A 559 -6.40 48.23 10.10
CA GLU A 559 -6.18 49.37 11.00
C GLU A 559 -4.74 49.95 10.88
N ASP A 560 -4.59 51.26 11.09
CA ASP A 560 -3.30 51.97 11.15
C ASP A 560 -2.91 52.28 12.62
N PRO A 561 -1.85 51.65 13.18
CA PRO A 561 -1.38 51.88 14.53
C PRO A 561 -0.21 52.88 14.65
N CYS A 562 -0.12 53.95 13.83
CA CYS A 562 0.93 54.97 13.93
C CYS A 562 0.48 56.46 13.90
N GLY A 563 -0.68 56.79 14.48
CA GLY A 563 -1.33 58.12 14.43
C GLY A 563 -1.24 59.07 15.65
N ALA A 564 -0.04 59.34 16.19
CA ALA A 564 0.33 60.47 17.09
C ALA A 564 -0.71 61.21 18.01
N LYS A 565 -0.55 61.03 19.34
CA LYS A 565 -0.99 61.86 20.49
C LYS A 565 -1.51 63.30 20.22
N ARG A 566 -2.67 63.67 20.80
CA ARG A 566 -2.86 64.95 21.55
C ARG A 566 -4.19 65.04 22.33
N ARG A 567 -4.07 65.37 23.62
CA ARG A 567 -5.11 65.60 24.66
C ARG A 567 -5.84 64.34 25.15
#